data_AF-A0A3D9T395-F1
#
_entry.id   AF-A0A3D9T395-F1
#
_cell.length_a   1.000
_cell.length_b   1.000
_cell.length_c   1.000
_cell.angle_alpha   90.00
_cell.angle_beta   90.00
_cell.angle_gamma   90.00
#
_symmetry.space_group_name_H-M   'P 1'
#
loop_
_entity.id
_entity.type
_entity.pdbx_description
1 polymer ?
#
loop_
_entity_poly.entity_id
_entity_poly.type
_entity_poly.pdbx_seq_one_letter_code
_entity_poly.pdbx_strand_id
1 'polypeptide(L)'
;MDAAVSVIVMIGMLAIVPTGLHLIDVPLALRRLWLAGAATGAAALWLPRGPTATALAIAYTASTIALAAYAPVRWATPHTRTPRPPTDRHRTNTAALADHIDHADHAAQATHADCGDQPDRADHPTRTHHAARVARADHASSADCATGADHGGCADLPVRVDHAPGTDCVAATDHGGYADRPARADHASRADRADRDGRGGRVDRVACGDRGRASPCSAGRGFGGVRGVACRLWRGREGGVAEFAVLVALVMPAVAGAALVAERAGWRLFGFSLEILALTVAHFHYAGFAAALIAGLVSRAAGGGWLSRVAALSVPAGTLAVLVGYFTGEWVEFAGAVVLTAGMWAVGLLTWWEARSRDRVTRVLLLVSAVVLAGTMVLALSWALGEASGIPHPSLDWMVATHGIGNALGFALCGMLAWARLRREAP
;
A
#
# COMPACT_ATOMS: atom_id res chain seq x y z
N MET A 1 -28.82 -9.85 -4.39
CA MET A 1 -27.70 -9.96 -5.34
C MET A 1 -28.29 -9.62 -6.67
N ASP A 2 -27.98 -8.41 -7.05
CA ASP A 2 -28.82 -7.62 -7.93
C ASP A 2 -28.10 -7.52 -9.26
N ALA A 3 -28.83 -7.23 -10.35
CA ALA A 3 -28.28 -7.39 -11.69
C ALA A 3 -26.93 -6.64 -11.88
N ALA A 4 -26.77 -5.47 -11.26
CA ALA A 4 -25.51 -4.72 -11.24
C ALA A 4 -24.35 -5.51 -10.58
N VAL A 5 -24.56 -6.07 -9.38
CA VAL A 5 -23.53 -6.88 -8.67
C VAL A 5 -23.19 -8.13 -9.49
N SER A 6 -24.19 -8.83 -10.02
CA SER A 6 -23.99 -10.01 -10.88
C SER A 6 -23.15 -9.68 -12.12
N VAL A 7 -23.43 -8.57 -12.80
CA VAL A 7 -22.65 -8.10 -13.96
C VAL A 7 -21.23 -7.70 -13.57
N ILE A 8 -21.04 -6.99 -12.45
CA ILE A 8 -19.71 -6.62 -11.92
C ILE A 8 -18.88 -7.87 -11.62
N VAL A 9 -19.47 -8.90 -11.00
CA VAL A 9 -18.80 -10.19 -10.74
C VAL A 9 -18.47 -10.92 -12.04
N MET A 10 -19.38 -10.96 -13.02
CA MET A 10 -19.11 -11.56 -14.34
C MET A 10 -17.93 -10.90 -15.07
N ILE A 11 -17.83 -9.56 -15.04
CA ILE A 11 -16.70 -8.82 -15.62
C ILE A 11 -15.40 -9.24 -14.93
N GLY A 12 -15.44 -9.42 -13.60
CA GLY A 12 -14.34 -9.96 -12.80
C GLY A 12 -13.88 -11.34 -13.29
N MET A 13 -14.83 -12.28 -13.35
CA MET A 13 -14.61 -13.69 -13.72
C MET A 13 -14.17 -13.88 -15.17
N LEU A 14 -14.77 -13.17 -16.12
CA LEU A 14 -14.70 -13.45 -17.56
C LEU A 14 -13.77 -12.51 -18.34
N ALA A 15 -13.47 -11.31 -17.82
CA ALA A 15 -12.59 -10.34 -18.48
C ALA A 15 -11.36 -9.98 -17.65
N ILE A 16 -11.54 -9.57 -16.39
CA ILE A 16 -10.45 -9.01 -15.56
C ILE A 16 -9.46 -10.08 -15.15
N VAL A 17 -9.90 -11.18 -14.54
CA VAL A 17 -9.00 -12.27 -14.14
C VAL A 17 -8.33 -12.91 -15.36
N PRO A 18 -9.05 -13.34 -16.43
CA PRO A 18 -8.42 -13.93 -17.62
C PRO A 18 -7.37 -13.02 -18.28
N THR A 19 -7.62 -11.71 -18.35
CA THR A 19 -6.63 -10.74 -18.85
C THR A 19 -5.43 -10.68 -17.92
N GLY A 20 -5.65 -10.53 -16.61
CA GLY A 20 -4.59 -10.51 -15.61
C GLY A 20 -3.71 -11.77 -15.64
N LEU A 21 -4.30 -12.97 -15.70
CA LEU A 21 -3.56 -14.24 -15.83
C LEU A 21 -2.74 -14.32 -17.12
N HIS A 22 -3.19 -13.66 -18.20
CA HIS A 22 -2.41 -13.53 -19.43
C HIS A 22 -1.23 -12.54 -19.26
N LEU A 23 -1.37 -11.46 -18.49
CA LEU A 23 -0.29 -10.47 -18.25
C LEU A 23 0.93 -11.05 -17.51
N ILE A 24 0.72 -12.07 -16.67
CA ILE A 24 1.76 -12.71 -15.84
C ILE A 24 2.14 -14.12 -16.29
N ASP A 25 1.77 -14.50 -17.52
CA ASP A 25 2.18 -15.74 -18.18
C ASP A 25 1.83 -17.04 -17.43
N VAL A 26 0.65 -17.06 -16.79
CA VAL A 26 0.09 -18.27 -16.18
C VAL A 26 -0.09 -19.38 -17.24
N PRO A 27 0.18 -20.66 -16.95
CA PRO A 27 0.08 -21.74 -17.93
C PRO A 27 -1.26 -21.80 -18.67
N LEU A 28 -1.24 -22.12 -19.97
CA LEU A 28 -2.45 -22.14 -20.80
C LEU A 28 -3.52 -23.11 -20.28
N ALA A 29 -3.11 -24.25 -19.72
CA ALA A 29 -4.01 -25.21 -19.07
C ALA A 29 -4.78 -24.58 -17.90
N LEU A 30 -4.09 -23.83 -17.04
CA LEU A 30 -4.71 -23.17 -15.88
C LEU A 30 -5.59 -21.97 -16.29
N ARG A 31 -5.22 -21.23 -17.34
CA ARG A 31 -6.10 -20.21 -17.95
C ARG A 31 -7.36 -20.81 -18.57
N ARG A 32 -7.28 -21.99 -19.20
CA ARG A 32 -8.45 -22.72 -19.72
C ARG A 32 -9.33 -23.26 -18.58
N LEU A 33 -8.73 -23.82 -17.52
CA LEU A 33 -9.45 -24.26 -16.33
C LEU A 33 -10.18 -23.10 -15.65
N TRP A 34 -9.52 -21.94 -15.51
CA TRP A 34 -10.17 -20.71 -15.03
C TRP A 34 -11.38 -20.34 -15.90
N LEU A 35 -11.24 -20.27 -17.23
CA LEU A 35 -12.36 -19.89 -18.11
C LEU A 35 -13.54 -20.86 -18.03
N ALA A 36 -13.28 -22.17 -17.89
CA ALA A 36 -14.34 -23.16 -17.68
C ALA A 36 -15.05 -22.96 -16.33
N GLY A 37 -14.30 -22.78 -15.24
CA GLY A 37 -14.87 -22.49 -13.91
C GLY A 37 -15.62 -21.15 -13.88
N ALA A 38 -15.07 -20.11 -14.50
CA ALA A 38 -15.68 -18.79 -14.63
C ALA A 38 -17.01 -18.82 -15.39
N ALA A 39 -17.15 -19.69 -16.41
CA ALA A 39 -18.43 -19.91 -17.08
C ALA A 39 -19.48 -20.54 -16.14
N THR A 40 -19.09 -21.53 -15.32
CA THR A 40 -20.00 -22.10 -14.30
C THR A 40 -20.35 -21.10 -13.21
N GLY A 41 -19.38 -20.31 -12.72
CA GLY A 41 -19.60 -19.26 -11.73
C GLY A 41 -20.54 -18.17 -12.25
N ALA A 42 -20.33 -17.70 -13.49
CA ALA A 42 -21.21 -16.75 -14.14
C ALA A 42 -22.63 -17.28 -14.32
N ALA A 43 -22.81 -18.54 -14.73
CA ALA A 43 -24.12 -19.17 -14.81
C ALA A 43 -24.82 -19.29 -13.45
N ALA A 44 -24.07 -19.59 -12.37
CA ALA A 44 -24.62 -19.68 -11.02
C ALA A 44 -25.25 -18.36 -10.53
N LEU A 45 -24.73 -17.20 -10.94
CA LEU A 45 -25.24 -15.87 -10.53
C LEU A 45 -26.70 -15.62 -10.96
N TRP A 46 -27.09 -16.15 -12.13
CA TRP A 46 -28.43 -15.95 -12.73
C TRP A 46 -29.43 -17.05 -12.38
N LEU A 47 -28.99 -18.17 -11.81
CA LEU A 47 -29.88 -19.19 -11.29
C LEU A 47 -30.43 -18.79 -9.90
N PRO A 48 -31.66 -19.21 -9.56
CA PRO A 48 -32.15 -19.21 -8.19
C PRO A 48 -31.18 -19.96 -7.25
N ARG A 49 -31.07 -19.49 -6.00
CA ARG A 49 -30.27 -20.16 -4.96
C ARG A 49 -30.79 -21.58 -4.71
N GLY A 50 -29.89 -22.52 -4.47
CA GLY A 50 -30.21 -23.94 -4.35
C GLY A 50 -29.13 -24.86 -4.93
N PRO A 51 -29.39 -26.19 -4.98
CA PRO A 51 -28.36 -27.18 -5.28
C PRO A 51 -27.63 -26.97 -6.62
N THR A 52 -28.35 -26.66 -7.70
CA THR A 52 -27.76 -26.47 -9.04
C THR A 52 -26.81 -25.26 -9.08
N ALA A 53 -27.22 -24.13 -8.53
CA ALA A 53 -26.39 -22.93 -8.47
C ALA A 53 -25.19 -23.12 -7.53
N THR A 54 -25.37 -23.87 -6.44
CA THR A 54 -24.30 -24.24 -5.51
C THR A 54 -23.27 -25.14 -6.18
N ALA A 55 -23.69 -26.17 -6.93
CA ALA A 55 -22.80 -27.07 -7.65
C ALA A 55 -21.95 -26.34 -8.70
N LEU A 56 -22.54 -25.40 -9.43
CA LEU A 56 -21.82 -24.54 -10.38
C LEU A 56 -20.85 -23.57 -9.68
N ALA A 57 -21.19 -23.05 -8.50
CA ALA A 57 -20.28 -22.26 -7.68
C ALA A 57 -19.12 -23.10 -7.09
N ILE A 58 -19.35 -24.37 -6.77
CA ILE A 58 -18.30 -25.31 -6.34
C ILE A 58 -17.34 -25.60 -7.50
N ALA A 59 -17.86 -25.81 -8.72
CA ALA A 59 -17.04 -25.97 -9.92
C ALA A 59 -16.18 -24.73 -10.23
N TYR A 60 -16.75 -23.52 -10.07
CA TYR A 60 -15.98 -22.27 -10.10
C TYR A 60 -14.87 -22.26 -9.03
N THR A 61 -15.21 -22.58 -7.78
CA THR A 61 -14.28 -22.54 -6.64
C THR A 61 -13.14 -23.56 -6.76
N ALA A 62 -13.38 -24.71 -7.39
CA ALA A 62 -12.30 -25.64 -7.73
C ALA A 62 -11.25 -25.00 -8.66
N SER A 63 -11.68 -24.15 -9.61
CA SER A 63 -10.76 -23.42 -10.49
C SER A 63 -10.00 -22.29 -9.77
N THR A 64 -10.61 -21.65 -8.76
CA THR A 64 -9.93 -20.61 -7.97
C THR A 64 -8.94 -21.21 -6.97
N ILE A 65 -9.24 -22.38 -6.39
CA ILE A 65 -8.31 -23.15 -5.57
C ILE A 65 -7.11 -23.64 -6.41
N ALA A 66 -7.35 -24.12 -7.63
CA ALA A 66 -6.28 -24.48 -8.56
C ALA A 66 -5.37 -23.29 -8.92
N LEU A 67 -5.93 -22.07 -8.99
CA LEU A 67 -5.15 -20.84 -9.19
C LEU A 67 -4.31 -20.49 -7.96
N ALA A 68 -4.89 -20.55 -6.76
CA ALA A 68 -4.16 -20.32 -5.51
C ALA A 68 -3.03 -21.33 -5.31
N ALA A 69 -3.24 -22.61 -5.65
CA ALA A 69 -2.23 -23.66 -5.59
C ALA A 69 -1.06 -23.46 -6.58
N TYR A 70 -1.23 -22.64 -7.63
CA TYR A 70 -0.16 -22.28 -8.56
C TYR A 70 0.77 -21.18 -8.00
N ALA A 71 0.33 -20.36 -7.04
CA ALA A 71 1.16 -19.31 -6.43
C ALA A 71 2.52 -19.82 -5.88
N PRO A 72 2.62 -20.88 -5.06
CA PRO A 72 3.91 -21.40 -4.61
C PRO A 72 4.79 -21.95 -5.76
N VAL A 73 4.19 -22.51 -6.82
CA VAL A 73 4.93 -22.99 -8.01
C VAL A 73 5.53 -21.82 -8.77
N ARG A 74 4.75 -20.77 -9.01
CA ARG A 74 5.18 -19.51 -9.64
C ARG A 74 6.33 -18.86 -8.86
N TRP A 75 6.23 -18.83 -7.54
CA TRP A 75 7.26 -18.30 -6.65
C TRP A 75 8.58 -19.08 -6.75
N ALA A 76 8.50 -20.42 -6.72
CA ALA A 76 9.66 -21.30 -6.84
C ALA A 76 10.33 -21.23 -8.22
N THR A 77 9.58 -20.94 -9.29
CA THR A 77 10.12 -20.85 -10.64
C THR A 77 11.03 -19.62 -10.81
N PRO A 78 12.32 -19.80 -11.16
CA PRO A 78 13.21 -18.70 -11.48
C PRO A 78 12.69 -17.93 -12.69
N HIS A 79 12.42 -16.64 -12.52
CA HIS A 79 12.07 -15.78 -13.65
C HIS A 79 13.36 -15.40 -14.39
N THR A 80 13.53 -15.91 -15.60
CA THR A 80 14.62 -15.49 -16.50
C THR A 80 14.49 -13.99 -16.78
N ARG A 81 15.54 -13.24 -16.45
CA ARG A 81 15.59 -11.78 -16.58
C ARG A 81 15.56 -11.40 -18.05
N THR A 82 14.46 -10.82 -18.54
CA THR A 82 14.46 -10.17 -19.84
C THR A 82 15.47 -9.03 -19.82
N PRO A 83 16.28 -8.84 -20.88
CA PRO A 83 17.23 -7.72 -20.94
C PRO A 83 16.48 -6.40 -20.78
N ARG A 84 16.98 -5.53 -19.90
CA ARG A 84 16.44 -4.18 -19.74
C ARG A 84 16.82 -3.40 -21.01
N PRO A 85 15.86 -2.93 -21.85
CA PRO A 85 16.21 -2.15 -23.02
C PRO A 85 16.96 -0.89 -22.58
N PRO A 86 17.90 -0.36 -23.41
CA PRO A 86 18.72 0.77 -23.03
C PRO A 86 17.83 1.95 -22.63
N THR A 87 18.04 2.46 -21.41
CA THR A 87 17.20 3.50 -20.84
C THR A 87 17.43 4.83 -21.57
N ASP A 88 16.42 5.25 -22.31
CA ASP A 88 16.42 6.55 -22.98
C ASP A 88 16.59 7.69 -21.97
N ARG A 89 17.40 8.71 -22.32
CA ARG A 89 17.96 9.72 -21.41
C ARG A 89 16.90 10.63 -20.76
N HIS A 90 15.64 10.60 -21.21
CA HIS A 90 14.56 11.28 -20.52
C HIS A 90 14.02 10.52 -19.29
N ARG A 91 14.17 9.19 -19.22
CA ARG A 91 13.62 8.39 -18.09
C ARG A 91 14.43 8.53 -16.80
N THR A 92 15.69 8.95 -16.88
CA THR A 92 16.54 9.20 -15.71
C THR A 92 16.08 10.41 -14.89
N ASN A 93 15.56 11.48 -15.53
CA ASN A 93 15.18 12.70 -14.81
C ASN A 93 13.94 12.52 -13.93
N THR A 94 12.96 11.72 -14.35
CA THR A 94 11.78 11.40 -13.51
C THR A 94 12.08 10.39 -12.42
N ALA A 95 13.01 9.44 -12.65
CA ALA A 95 13.49 8.55 -11.59
C ALA A 95 14.31 9.32 -10.53
N ALA A 96 15.25 10.16 -10.96
CA ALA A 96 16.06 10.99 -10.08
C ALA A 96 15.24 11.98 -9.24
N LEU A 97 14.12 12.49 -9.77
CA LEU A 97 13.20 13.35 -9.01
C LEU A 97 12.47 12.59 -7.89
N ALA A 98 12.17 11.30 -8.09
CA ALA A 98 11.60 10.45 -7.04
C ALA A 98 12.66 10.05 -5.99
N ASP A 99 13.87 9.66 -6.43
CA ASP A 99 14.98 9.32 -5.54
C ASP A 99 15.46 10.53 -4.71
N HIS A 100 15.33 11.76 -5.23
CA HIS A 100 15.64 12.99 -4.48
C HIS A 100 14.70 13.24 -3.31
N ILE A 101 13.43 12.81 -3.41
CA ILE A 101 12.45 12.88 -2.32
C ILE A 101 12.79 11.79 -1.28
N ASP A 102 13.10 10.57 -1.74
CA ASP A 102 13.56 9.45 -0.88
C ASP A 102 14.81 9.81 -0.04
N HIS A 103 15.73 10.62 -0.59
CA HIS A 103 16.91 11.09 0.14
C HIS A 103 16.64 12.24 1.13
N ALA A 104 15.58 13.03 0.94
CA ALA A 104 15.26 14.14 1.83
C ALA A 104 14.76 13.64 3.21
N ASP A 105 13.86 12.67 3.22
CA ASP A 105 13.33 12.08 4.46
C ASP A 105 14.42 11.36 5.27
N HIS A 106 15.33 10.65 4.59
CA HIS A 106 16.47 10.00 5.25
C HIS A 106 17.52 10.99 5.78
N ALA A 107 17.67 12.18 5.17
CA ALA A 107 18.50 13.24 5.73
C ALA A 107 17.86 13.86 6.99
N ALA A 108 16.55 14.12 6.97
CA ALA A 108 15.82 14.72 8.10
C ALA A 108 15.82 13.83 9.37
N GLN A 109 15.89 12.51 9.22
CA GLN A 109 16.02 11.57 10.34
C GLN A 109 17.45 11.46 10.91
N ALA A 110 18.46 11.95 10.19
CA ALA A 110 19.87 11.85 10.61
C ALA A 110 20.37 13.06 11.43
N THR A 111 19.68 14.20 11.38
CA THR A 111 20.15 15.49 11.95
C THR A 111 19.61 15.82 13.35
N HIS A 112 18.95 14.87 14.04
CA HIS A 112 18.39 15.07 15.38
C HIS A 112 19.11 14.31 16.50
N ALA A 113 20.37 13.95 16.29
CA ALA A 113 21.27 13.48 17.34
C ALA A 113 22.57 14.31 17.35
N ASP A 114 22.98 14.68 18.57
CA ASP A 114 24.23 15.38 18.92
C ASP A 114 24.40 16.83 18.42
N CYS A 115 24.09 17.79 19.29
CA CYS A 115 24.65 19.14 19.26
C CYS A 115 24.37 19.87 20.60
N GLY A 116 25.35 19.94 21.50
CA GLY A 116 25.26 20.68 22.76
C GLY A 116 26.63 21.13 23.26
N ASP A 117 26.73 22.41 23.65
CA ASP A 117 27.92 23.13 24.15
C ASP A 117 29.13 23.18 23.16
N GLN A 118 29.89 24.27 22.97
CA GLN A 118 30.07 25.53 23.71
C GLN A 118 30.68 26.62 22.75
N PRO A 119 30.67 27.94 23.05
CA PRO A 119 30.96 28.99 22.03
C PRO A 119 32.37 29.62 22.08
N ASP A 120 32.55 30.65 21.24
CA ASP A 120 33.53 31.74 21.24
C ASP A 120 35.00 31.52 20.81
N ARG A 121 35.33 32.11 19.63
CA ARG A 121 36.24 33.27 19.55
C ARG A 121 36.12 34.01 18.21
N ALA A 122 36.43 35.31 18.22
CA ALA A 122 36.62 36.14 17.03
C ALA A 122 38.12 36.37 16.76
N ASP A 123 38.52 36.61 15.50
CA ASP A 123 39.06 37.92 15.12
C ASP A 123 39.40 38.12 13.62
N HIS A 124 39.10 39.34 13.20
CA HIS A 124 39.37 40.13 11.99
C HIS A 124 40.83 40.18 11.42
N PRO A 125 41.13 40.95 10.32
CA PRO A 125 40.43 41.13 9.03
C PRO A 125 41.41 41.32 7.81
N THR A 126 40.93 41.98 6.72
CA THR A 126 41.61 42.61 5.54
C THR A 126 41.38 41.89 4.18
N ARG A 127 40.62 42.45 3.20
CA ARG A 127 40.82 43.61 2.26
C ARG A 127 41.69 43.25 1.03
N THR A 128 41.54 43.73 -0.23
CA THR A 128 40.55 44.50 -1.06
C THR A 128 41.06 44.48 -2.54
N HIS A 129 40.43 44.91 -3.65
CA HIS A 129 39.14 45.53 -4.04
C HIS A 129 38.96 45.39 -5.59
N HIS A 130 37.74 45.12 -6.12
CA HIS A 130 37.12 45.68 -7.37
C HIS A 130 35.76 44.95 -7.59
N ALA A 131 34.58 45.51 -7.90
CA ALA A 131 34.10 46.75 -8.55
C ALA A 131 33.81 46.60 -10.08
N ALA A 132 32.70 47.09 -10.67
CA ALA A 132 31.40 47.56 -10.11
C ALA A 132 30.32 47.77 -11.22
N ARG A 133 29.03 47.55 -10.88
CA ARG A 133 27.74 48.14 -11.41
C ARG A 133 26.58 47.31 -10.82
N VAL A 134 25.53 47.79 -10.14
CA VAL A 134 24.80 49.08 -10.04
C VAL A 134 23.97 49.39 -11.30
N ALA A 135 22.64 49.58 -11.28
CA ALA A 135 21.64 49.67 -10.19
C ALA A 135 20.43 48.72 -10.47
N ARG A 136 19.29 48.66 -9.75
CA ARG A 136 18.61 49.63 -8.85
C ARG A 136 17.58 48.88 -7.96
N ALA A 137 17.36 49.33 -6.73
CA ALA A 137 16.25 48.94 -5.87
C ALA A 137 16.02 50.04 -4.83
N ASP A 138 14.77 50.30 -4.45
CA ASP A 138 14.38 51.28 -3.43
C ASP A 138 13.31 50.66 -2.49
N HIS A 139 13.20 51.22 -1.29
CA HIS A 139 12.35 50.75 -0.19
C HIS A 139 10.89 51.29 -0.32
N ALA A 140 9.90 51.07 0.58
CA ALA A 140 9.93 50.63 1.97
C ALA A 140 8.60 49.98 2.44
N SER A 141 8.53 49.64 3.74
CA SER A 141 7.42 49.02 4.46
C SER A 141 6.58 50.02 5.27
N SER A 142 5.30 49.71 5.48
CA SER A 142 4.60 49.92 6.77
C SER A 142 3.32 49.07 6.86
N ALA A 143 2.73 48.98 8.05
CA ALA A 143 1.48 48.25 8.32
C ALA A 143 0.35 49.20 8.80
N ASP A 144 -0.74 48.59 9.27
CA ASP A 144 -1.80 49.12 10.14
C ASP A 144 -2.95 49.99 9.59
N CYS A 145 -4.14 49.37 9.64
CA CYS A 145 -5.40 49.86 10.25
C CYS A 145 -6.16 51.11 9.74
N ALA A 146 -7.36 50.80 9.20
CA ALA A 146 -8.66 51.45 9.45
C ALA A 146 -8.95 52.90 8.97
N THR A 147 -10.12 53.10 8.33
CA THR A 147 -11.31 53.89 8.80
C THR A 147 -12.25 54.25 7.63
N GLY A 148 -13.58 54.28 7.85
CA GLY A 148 -14.60 54.69 6.86
C GLY A 148 -15.10 53.54 5.97
N ALA A 149 -16.35 53.07 5.95
CA ALA A 149 -17.69 53.59 6.32
C ALA A 149 -18.45 54.37 5.21
N ASP A 150 -19.79 54.30 5.31
CA ASP A 150 -20.84 54.96 4.50
C ASP A 150 -21.06 54.43 3.04
N HIS A 151 -22.30 54.26 2.53
CA HIS A 151 -23.61 54.07 3.18
C HIS A 151 -24.69 53.54 2.19
N GLY A 152 -25.70 52.82 2.69
CA GLY A 152 -27.02 52.62 2.05
C GLY A 152 -27.22 51.35 1.19
N GLY A 153 -28.29 50.57 1.35
CA GLY A 153 -29.32 50.59 2.42
C GLY A 153 -30.58 49.75 2.11
N CYS A 154 -31.28 49.30 3.17
CA CYS A 154 -32.70 48.84 3.23
C CYS A 154 -33.11 47.61 2.38
N ALA A 155 -34.00 46.69 2.81
CA ALA A 155 -34.60 46.33 4.11
C ALA A 155 -35.09 44.84 3.97
N ASP A 156 -35.70 44.10 4.92
CA ASP A 156 -36.47 44.38 6.14
C ASP A 156 -36.29 43.30 7.23
N LEU A 157 -36.80 43.59 8.44
CA LEU A 157 -36.97 42.72 9.64
C LEU A 157 -38.50 42.60 9.94
N PRO A 158 -39.03 42.04 11.07
CA PRO A 158 -38.42 41.46 12.28
C PRO A 158 -38.90 40.00 12.58
N VAL A 159 -38.56 39.32 13.69
CA VAL A 159 -39.18 39.42 15.05
C VAL A 159 -38.29 38.73 16.11
N ARG A 160 -38.35 39.19 17.37
CA ARG A 160 -37.67 38.66 18.58
C ARG A 160 -38.59 37.75 19.43
N VAL A 161 -38.03 37.11 20.48
CA VAL A 161 -38.59 36.81 21.84
C VAL A 161 -38.02 35.46 22.35
N ASP A 162 -37.54 35.27 23.59
CA ASP A 162 -36.89 36.18 24.55
C ASP A 162 -36.23 35.41 25.73
N HIS A 163 -35.35 36.09 26.49
CA HIS A 163 -34.96 35.84 27.90
C HIS A 163 -34.15 34.58 28.35
N ALA A 164 -33.51 34.74 29.52
CA ALA A 164 -32.79 33.77 30.38
C ALA A 164 -33.32 33.98 31.85
N PRO A 165 -32.69 33.64 33.01
CA PRO A 165 -31.40 32.99 33.33
C PRO A 165 -31.44 31.95 34.51
N GLY A 166 -30.26 31.57 35.06
CA GLY A 166 -30.05 30.80 36.32
C GLY A 166 -28.81 29.90 36.21
N THR A 167 -27.65 30.19 36.83
CA THR A 167 -27.23 29.89 38.23
C THR A 167 -27.25 28.38 38.54
N ASP A 168 -26.19 27.77 39.11
CA ASP A 168 -25.29 28.26 40.17
C ASP A 168 -23.76 28.13 39.89
N CYS A 169 -22.97 28.83 40.72
CA CYS A 169 -21.53 28.62 40.95
C CYS A 169 -21.32 27.65 42.16
N VAL A 170 -20.13 27.17 42.55
CA VAL A 170 -18.98 27.89 43.17
C VAL A 170 -17.82 26.87 43.40
N ALA A 171 -16.55 27.33 43.28
CA ALA A 171 -15.25 26.85 43.84
C ALA A 171 -14.95 25.31 44.03
N ALA A 172 -13.76 24.76 43.77
CA ALA A 172 -12.38 25.17 44.12
C ALA A 172 -12.11 25.22 45.65
N THR A 173 -10.89 25.00 46.17
CA THR A 173 -9.55 24.76 45.57
C THR A 173 -9.12 23.27 45.74
N ASP A 174 -7.89 22.76 45.95
CA ASP A 174 -6.52 23.32 46.14
C ASP A 174 -5.40 22.28 45.81
N HIS A 175 -4.13 22.64 46.03
CA HIS A 175 -2.92 21.81 45.83
C HIS A 175 -2.08 21.60 47.11
N GLY A 176 -1.34 20.47 47.16
CA GLY A 176 -0.04 20.39 47.85
C GLY A 176 0.04 19.50 49.10
N GLY A 177 1.11 18.69 49.20
CA GLY A 177 1.41 17.83 50.36
C GLY A 177 2.64 16.95 50.13
N TYR A 178 3.70 17.17 50.91
CA TYR A 178 5.08 16.65 50.70
C TYR A 178 5.36 15.30 51.41
N ALA A 179 6.49 14.67 51.08
CA ALA A 179 7.10 13.48 51.74
C ALA A 179 6.39 12.11 51.51
N ASP A 180 7.05 10.95 51.61
CA ASP A 180 8.47 10.67 51.95
C ASP A 180 9.04 9.42 51.22
N ARG A 181 10.33 9.10 51.44
CA ARG A 181 11.09 8.03 50.75
C ARG A 181 11.86 7.10 51.71
N PRO A 182 11.65 5.78 51.61
CA PRO A 182 12.75 4.80 51.68
C PRO A 182 12.60 3.69 50.60
N ALA A 183 13.52 2.75 50.37
CA ALA A 183 14.98 2.67 50.52
C ALA A 183 15.48 1.49 49.62
N ARG A 184 16.79 1.21 49.56
CA ARG A 184 17.37 0.06 48.81
C ARG A 184 17.76 -1.11 49.71
N ALA A 185 17.69 -2.31 49.15
CA ALA A 185 18.62 -3.43 49.33
C ALA A 185 18.60 -4.23 47.99
N ASP A 186 19.70 -4.53 47.29
CA ASP A 186 20.91 -5.29 47.68
C ASP A 186 20.59 -6.78 47.89
N HIS A 187 21.34 -7.78 47.43
CA HIS A 187 22.44 -7.98 46.48
C HIS A 187 22.80 -9.49 46.66
N ALA A 188 23.19 -10.23 45.62
CA ALA A 188 23.80 -11.55 45.78
C ALA A 188 24.86 -11.78 44.69
N SER A 189 25.97 -12.46 45.03
CA SER A 189 27.19 -12.47 44.21
C SER A 189 27.90 -13.82 44.14
N ARG A 190 28.44 -14.13 42.95
CA ARG A 190 29.62 -14.97 42.60
C ARG A 190 30.11 -16.07 43.58
N ALA A 191 30.13 -17.29 43.04
CA ALA A 191 31.27 -18.23 43.07
C ALA A 191 31.24 -19.03 41.73
N ASP A 192 32.32 -19.64 41.21
CA ASP A 192 33.69 -19.79 41.72
C ASP A 192 34.76 -19.83 40.59
N ARG A 193 36.04 -20.14 40.89
CA ARG A 193 37.17 -20.24 39.94
C ARG A 193 37.93 -21.58 39.97
N ALA A 194 38.42 -22.03 38.81
CA ALA A 194 39.66 -22.81 38.59
C ALA A 194 39.88 -22.98 37.06
N ASP A 195 41.08 -23.09 36.48
CA ASP A 195 42.44 -22.86 36.99
C ASP A 195 43.34 -22.29 35.85
N ARG A 196 44.62 -22.02 36.13
CA ARG A 196 45.66 -21.64 35.16
C ARG A 196 46.43 -22.86 34.66
N ASP A 197 47.04 -22.74 33.48
CA ASP A 197 48.49 -23.02 33.36
C ASP A 197 49.11 -22.20 32.22
N GLY A 198 50.44 -22.14 32.11
CA GLY A 198 51.09 -21.26 31.12
C GLY A 198 52.54 -21.57 30.73
N ARG A 199 52.81 -21.51 29.42
CA ARG A 199 54.11 -21.32 28.74
C ARG A 199 53.86 -20.54 27.43
N GLY A 200 54.75 -19.71 26.91
CA GLY A 200 56.13 -19.41 27.34
C GLY A 200 57.17 -20.00 26.39
N GLY A 201 57.36 -19.42 25.21
CA GLY A 201 58.40 -19.88 24.29
C GLY A 201 58.47 -19.23 22.90
N ARG A 202 59.52 -18.41 22.73
CA ARG A 202 60.31 -18.17 21.50
C ARG A 202 59.69 -17.37 20.34
N VAL A 203 60.52 -16.43 19.85
CA VAL A 203 60.33 -15.59 18.66
C VAL A 203 60.89 -16.33 17.43
N ASP A 204 60.25 -16.16 16.27
CA ASP A 204 60.96 -16.14 14.99
C ASP A 204 60.37 -15.06 14.06
N ARG A 205 61.24 -14.36 13.32
CA ARG A 205 60.90 -13.33 12.31
C ARG A 205 61.44 -13.78 10.96
N VAL A 206 60.59 -14.06 9.98
CA VAL A 206 60.99 -14.14 8.56
C VAL A 206 59.93 -13.51 7.66
N ALA A 207 60.41 -12.66 6.73
CA ALA A 207 59.78 -12.14 5.50
C ALA A 207 58.32 -11.64 5.51
N CYS A 208 58.15 -10.38 5.10
CA CYS A 208 56.90 -9.92 4.48
C CYS A 208 56.75 -10.54 3.08
N GLY A 209 55.57 -11.06 2.78
CA GLY A 209 55.12 -11.46 1.44
C GLY A 209 53.70 -10.96 1.20
N ASP A 210 53.45 -10.48 -0.01
CA ASP A 210 52.27 -9.74 -0.49
C ASP A 210 50.89 -10.19 0.09
N ARG A 211 50.08 -9.23 0.55
CA ARG A 211 48.74 -9.46 1.13
C ARG A 211 47.62 -9.04 0.18
N GLY A 212 47.37 -9.86 -0.84
CA GLY A 212 46.05 -9.92 -1.47
C GLY A 212 44.98 -10.23 -0.42
N ARG A 213 43.93 -9.42 -0.32
CA ARG A 213 42.88 -9.57 0.72
C ARG A 213 41.93 -10.73 0.40
N ALA A 214 42.30 -11.95 0.78
CA ALA A 214 41.40 -13.08 0.80
C ALA A 214 40.28 -12.88 1.85
N SER A 215 39.02 -13.10 1.46
CA SER A 215 37.85 -12.91 2.32
C SER A 215 37.70 -14.05 3.35
N PRO A 216 37.70 -13.77 4.67
CA PRO A 216 37.60 -14.81 5.70
C PRO A 216 36.13 -15.20 5.97
N CYS A 217 35.63 -16.25 5.32
CA CYS A 217 34.29 -16.80 5.64
C CYS A 217 34.10 -18.27 5.18
N SER A 218 34.93 -19.19 5.67
CA SER A 218 34.96 -20.60 5.21
C SER A 218 35.11 -21.67 6.30
N ALA A 219 34.58 -21.45 7.51
CA ALA A 219 34.43 -22.49 8.53
C ALA A 219 33.12 -22.30 9.33
N GLY A 220 32.11 -23.13 9.06
CA GLY A 220 30.78 -22.95 9.67
C GLY A 220 29.70 -23.93 9.19
N ARG A 221 30.03 -25.23 9.03
CA ARG A 221 29.05 -26.26 8.67
C ARG A 221 28.25 -26.71 9.91
N GLY A 222 27.16 -25.99 10.20
CA GLY A 222 26.20 -26.37 11.24
C GLY A 222 24.85 -25.64 11.06
N PHE A 223 23.76 -26.39 11.07
CA PHE A 223 22.37 -25.91 11.16
C PHE A 223 22.01 -24.65 10.35
N GLY A 224 22.23 -24.71 9.03
CA GLY A 224 21.67 -23.74 8.06
C GLY A 224 20.15 -23.88 7.89
N GLY A 225 19.38 -23.62 8.95
CA GLY A 225 17.93 -23.87 9.01
C GLY A 225 17.12 -23.14 7.94
N VAL A 226 15.93 -23.67 7.66
CA VAL A 226 15.04 -23.28 6.53
C VAL A 226 14.84 -21.76 6.41
N ARG A 227 14.74 -21.05 7.53
CA ARG A 227 14.62 -19.57 7.61
C ARG A 227 15.77 -18.85 6.89
N GLY A 228 16.98 -19.38 6.92
CA GLY A 228 18.17 -18.83 6.25
C GLY A 228 18.18 -19.05 4.74
N VAL A 229 17.53 -20.10 4.23
CA VAL A 229 17.31 -20.30 2.79
C VAL A 229 16.21 -19.34 2.30
N ALA A 230 15.09 -19.28 3.02
CA ALA A 230 14.00 -18.33 2.72
C ALA A 230 14.47 -16.87 2.71
N CYS A 231 15.26 -16.45 3.71
CA CYS A 231 15.84 -15.10 3.76
C CYS A 231 16.81 -14.76 2.61
N ARG A 232 17.47 -15.77 2.01
CA ARG A 232 18.32 -15.58 0.83
C ARG A 232 17.50 -15.52 -0.46
N LEU A 233 16.47 -16.36 -0.58
CA LEU A 233 15.50 -16.29 -1.69
C LEU A 233 14.74 -14.95 -1.73
N TRP A 234 14.45 -14.35 -0.57
CA TRP A 234 13.90 -12.99 -0.47
C TRP A 234 14.90 -11.91 -0.87
N ARG A 235 16.12 -11.92 -0.30
CA ARG A 235 17.11 -10.85 -0.52
C ARG A 235 17.81 -10.90 -1.88
N GLY A 236 17.80 -12.05 -2.57
CA GLY A 236 18.41 -12.20 -3.90
C GLY A 236 17.51 -11.82 -5.09
N ARG A 237 16.23 -11.50 -4.88
CA ARG A 237 15.27 -11.19 -5.97
C ARG A 237 14.92 -9.71 -5.99
N GLU A 238 15.56 -8.97 -6.90
CA GLU A 238 15.09 -7.65 -7.35
C GLU A 238 13.58 -7.75 -7.70
N GLY A 239 12.75 -6.93 -7.04
CA GLY A 239 11.29 -6.96 -7.22
C GLY A 239 10.50 -7.93 -6.32
N GLY A 240 11.11 -8.56 -5.31
CA GLY A 240 10.44 -9.55 -4.43
C GLY A 240 9.12 -9.08 -3.80
N VAL A 241 8.98 -7.81 -3.40
CA VAL A 241 7.73 -7.24 -2.88
C VAL A 241 6.63 -7.13 -3.94
N ALA A 242 7.00 -6.83 -5.19
CA ALA A 242 6.05 -6.70 -6.29
C ALA A 242 5.57 -8.07 -6.77
N GLU A 243 6.44 -9.10 -6.72
CA GLU A 243 6.05 -10.49 -6.94
C GLU A 243 5.13 -11.00 -5.80
N PHE A 244 5.35 -10.60 -4.54
CA PHE A 244 4.42 -10.90 -3.44
C PHE A 244 3.01 -10.37 -3.70
N ALA A 245 2.85 -9.15 -4.22
CA ALA A 245 1.55 -8.62 -4.63
C ALA A 245 0.88 -9.48 -5.72
N VAL A 246 1.65 -9.98 -6.69
CA VAL A 246 1.16 -10.93 -7.72
C VAL A 246 0.77 -12.29 -7.12
N LEU A 247 1.51 -12.81 -6.13
CA LEU A 247 1.14 -14.04 -5.43
C LEU A 247 -0.18 -13.88 -4.65
N VAL A 248 -0.36 -12.76 -3.96
CA VAL A 248 -1.61 -12.45 -3.24
C VAL A 248 -2.76 -12.38 -4.24
N ALA A 249 -2.59 -11.68 -5.36
CA ALA A 249 -3.61 -11.62 -6.41
C ALA A 249 -4.04 -13.02 -6.89
N LEU A 250 -3.12 -13.97 -7.07
CA LEU A 250 -3.43 -15.35 -7.46
C LEU A 250 -4.24 -16.14 -6.41
N VAL A 251 -4.12 -15.79 -5.13
CA VAL A 251 -4.81 -16.47 -4.02
C VAL A 251 -6.19 -15.86 -3.72
N MET A 252 -6.34 -14.54 -3.83
CA MET A 252 -7.56 -13.83 -3.43
C MET A 252 -8.88 -14.34 -4.07
N PRO A 253 -8.94 -14.79 -5.34
CA PRO A 253 -10.14 -15.41 -5.91
C PRO A 253 -10.65 -16.67 -5.19
N ALA A 254 -9.84 -17.34 -4.37
CA ALA A 254 -10.30 -18.45 -3.53
C ALA A 254 -11.33 -17.97 -2.49
N VAL A 255 -11.16 -16.77 -1.93
CA VAL A 255 -12.12 -16.13 -1.01
C VAL A 255 -13.42 -15.81 -1.74
N ALA A 256 -13.33 -15.26 -2.96
CA ALA A 256 -14.51 -15.01 -3.80
C ALA A 256 -15.29 -16.29 -4.13
N GLY A 257 -14.59 -17.42 -4.37
CA GLY A 257 -15.21 -18.73 -4.58
C GLY A 257 -15.96 -19.23 -3.34
N ALA A 258 -15.30 -19.24 -2.18
CA ALA A 258 -15.91 -19.67 -0.92
C ALA A 258 -17.16 -18.84 -0.57
N ALA A 259 -17.10 -17.51 -0.74
CA ALA A 259 -18.24 -16.62 -0.55
C ALA A 259 -19.39 -16.92 -1.53
N LEU A 260 -19.09 -17.16 -2.81
CA LEU A 260 -20.10 -17.51 -3.82
C LEU A 260 -20.79 -18.84 -3.51
N VAL A 261 -20.05 -19.86 -3.07
CA VAL A 261 -20.63 -21.17 -2.69
C VAL A 261 -21.62 -21.01 -1.55
N ALA A 262 -21.25 -20.29 -0.49
CA ALA A 262 -22.14 -20.01 0.64
C ALA A 262 -23.38 -19.20 0.20
N GLU A 263 -23.18 -18.15 -0.59
CA GLU A 263 -24.27 -17.27 -1.05
C GLU A 263 -25.27 -18.00 -1.96
N ARG A 264 -24.79 -18.84 -2.88
CA ARG A 264 -25.63 -19.68 -3.76
C ARG A 264 -26.33 -20.82 -3.02
N ALA A 265 -25.74 -21.31 -1.92
CA ALA A 265 -26.37 -22.26 -1.00
C ALA A 265 -27.39 -21.61 -0.06
N GLY A 266 -27.43 -20.27 0.03
CA GLY A 266 -28.24 -19.53 1.00
C GLY A 266 -27.71 -19.60 2.44
N TRP A 267 -26.46 -20.04 2.63
CA TRP A 267 -25.84 -20.17 3.95
C TRP A 267 -25.18 -18.85 4.36
N ARG A 268 -25.59 -18.32 5.53
CA ARG A 268 -24.88 -17.23 6.24
C ARG A 268 -23.55 -17.72 6.81
N LEU A 269 -22.54 -17.86 5.96
CA LEU A 269 -21.18 -18.24 6.34
C LEU A 269 -20.65 -17.25 7.39
N PHE A 270 -20.19 -17.78 8.53
CA PHE A 270 -19.79 -17.00 9.73
C PHE A 270 -20.83 -15.98 10.24
N GLY A 271 -22.11 -16.13 9.88
CA GLY A 271 -23.20 -15.21 10.24
C GLY A 271 -23.47 -14.08 9.25
N PHE A 272 -22.57 -13.81 8.30
CA PHE A 272 -22.72 -12.73 7.32
C PHE A 272 -24.00 -12.85 6.47
N SER A 273 -24.55 -11.71 6.07
CA SER A 273 -25.70 -11.68 5.17
C SER A 273 -25.33 -12.20 3.77
N LEU A 274 -26.31 -12.72 3.03
CA LEU A 274 -26.10 -13.15 1.64
C LEU A 274 -25.73 -11.99 0.71
N GLU A 275 -25.97 -10.75 1.16
CA GLU A 275 -25.60 -9.52 0.48
C GLU A 275 -24.11 -9.20 0.69
N ILE A 276 -23.63 -9.23 1.94
CA ILE A 276 -22.20 -9.10 2.26
C ILE A 276 -21.39 -10.19 1.56
N LEU A 277 -21.88 -11.44 1.54
CA LEU A 277 -21.23 -12.53 0.79
C LEU A 277 -21.22 -12.26 -0.72
N ALA A 278 -22.29 -11.71 -1.30
CA ALA A 278 -22.32 -11.32 -2.72
C ALA A 278 -21.30 -10.22 -3.06
N LEU A 279 -21.20 -9.20 -2.20
CA LEU A 279 -20.23 -8.11 -2.34
C LEU A 279 -18.79 -8.60 -2.15
N THR A 280 -18.59 -9.57 -1.25
CA THR A 280 -17.31 -10.26 -1.07
C THR A 280 -16.85 -10.92 -2.38
N VAL A 281 -17.74 -11.56 -3.14
CA VAL A 281 -17.37 -12.12 -4.47
C VAL A 281 -16.82 -11.03 -5.39
N ALA A 282 -17.44 -9.85 -5.44
CA ALA A 282 -16.94 -8.73 -6.24
C ALA A 282 -15.62 -8.18 -5.69
N HIS A 283 -15.55 -7.86 -4.39
CA HIS A 283 -14.41 -7.20 -3.76
C HIS A 283 -13.11 -7.99 -3.94
N PHE A 284 -13.16 -9.33 -3.83
CA PHE A 284 -11.98 -10.17 -4.02
C PHE A 284 -11.56 -10.37 -5.49
N HIS A 285 -12.40 -10.05 -6.48
CA HIS A 285 -11.96 -9.90 -7.88
C HIS A 285 -11.26 -8.55 -8.14
N TYR A 286 -11.72 -7.47 -7.49
CA TYR A 286 -11.23 -6.11 -7.78
C TYR A 286 -10.12 -5.65 -6.82
N ALA A 287 -10.39 -5.52 -5.52
CA ALA A 287 -9.37 -5.18 -4.52
C ALA A 287 -8.47 -6.37 -4.18
N GLY A 288 -8.99 -7.60 -4.27
CA GLY A 288 -8.22 -8.83 -4.05
C GLY A 288 -7.28 -9.16 -5.22
N PHE A 289 -7.82 -9.43 -6.40
CA PHE A 289 -7.03 -9.79 -7.59
C PHE A 289 -6.51 -8.55 -8.36
N ALA A 290 -7.40 -7.70 -8.87
CA ALA A 290 -7.00 -6.71 -9.89
C ALA A 290 -6.06 -5.63 -9.35
N ALA A 291 -6.35 -5.10 -8.15
CA ALA A 291 -5.55 -4.11 -7.46
C ALA A 291 -4.16 -4.63 -7.10
N ALA A 292 -4.06 -5.77 -6.42
CA ALA A 292 -2.79 -6.37 -6.05
C ALA A 292 -1.94 -6.76 -7.28
N LEU A 293 -2.58 -7.22 -8.37
CA LEU A 293 -1.88 -7.49 -9.63
C LEU A 293 -1.34 -6.20 -10.28
N ILE A 294 -2.16 -5.15 -10.40
CA ILE A 294 -1.72 -3.87 -10.98
C ILE A 294 -0.63 -3.23 -10.11
N ALA A 295 -0.70 -3.35 -8.78
CA ALA A 295 0.36 -2.94 -7.86
C ALA A 295 1.68 -3.67 -8.14
N GLY A 296 1.64 -5.00 -8.30
CA GLY A 296 2.81 -5.79 -8.68
C GLY A 296 3.39 -5.43 -10.05
N LEU A 297 2.54 -5.14 -11.04
CA LEU A 297 2.96 -4.73 -12.38
C LEU A 297 3.61 -3.34 -12.38
N VAL A 298 2.98 -2.34 -11.76
CA VAL A 298 3.48 -0.96 -11.76
C VAL A 298 4.77 -0.82 -10.93
N SER A 299 4.85 -1.48 -9.76
CA SER A 299 6.06 -1.51 -8.93
C SER A 299 7.25 -2.19 -9.64
N ARG A 300 7.00 -3.17 -10.51
CA ARG A 300 8.04 -3.77 -11.37
C ARG A 300 8.50 -2.82 -12.49
N ALA A 301 7.59 -2.03 -13.07
CA ALA A 301 7.92 -1.11 -14.16
C ALA A 301 8.63 0.18 -13.68
N ALA A 302 8.25 0.68 -12.50
CA ALA A 302 8.97 1.73 -11.79
C ALA A 302 10.39 1.28 -11.39
N GLY A 303 10.54 0.02 -10.99
CA GLY A 303 11.83 -0.65 -10.82
C GLY A 303 12.55 -0.37 -9.49
N GLY A 304 11.92 0.31 -8.54
CA GLY A 304 12.51 0.66 -7.24
C GLY A 304 11.71 1.71 -6.45
N GLY A 305 12.34 2.30 -5.42
CA GLY A 305 11.80 3.39 -4.60
C GLY A 305 10.83 2.97 -3.49
N TRP A 306 10.62 3.87 -2.51
CA TRP A 306 9.64 3.68 -1.43
C TRP A 306 8.22 3.46 -1.93
N LEU A 307 7.77 4.26 -2.91
CA LEU A 307 6.39 4.28 -3.38
C LEU A 307 5.96 2.94 -3.97
N SER A 308 6.88 2.25 -4.66
CA SER A 308 6.69 0.89 -5.17
C SER A 308 6.56 -0.17 -4.06
N ARG A 309 7.18 0.05 -2.89
CA ARG A 309 7.00 -0.80 -1.70
C ARG A 309 5.65 -0.54 -1.04
N VAL A 310 5.25 0.72 -0.89
CA VAL A 310 3.92 1.10 -0.36
C VAL A 310 2.81 0.51 -1.24
N ALA A 311 2.88 0.71 -2.55
CA ALA A 311 1.94 0.10 -3.49
C ALA A 311 1.89 -1.44 -3.38
N ALA A 312 3.05 -2.12 -3.41
CA ALA A 312 3.09 -3.58 -3.45
C ALA A 312 2.83 -4.28 -2.10
N LEU A 313 2.94 -3.58 -0.97
CA LEU A 313 2.70 -4.15 0.36
C LEU A 313 1.35 -3.70 0.94
N SER A 314 1.04 -2.41 0.89
CA SER A 314 -0.17 -1.86 1.52
C SER A 314 -1.46 -2.24 0.81
N VAL A 315 -1.42 -2.55 -0.50
CA VAL A 315 -2.61 -3.06 -1.22
C VAL A 315 -2.96 -4.48 -0.73
N PRO A 316 -2.07 -5.50 -0.78
CA PRO A 316 -2.29 -6.78 -0.10
C PRO A 316 -2.66 -6.66 1.39
N ALA A 317 -1.92 -5.87 2.16
CA ALA A 317 -2.13 -5.77 3.60
C ALA A 317 -3.46 -5.09 3.96
N GLY A 318 -3.84 -4.04 3.23
CA GLY A 318 -5.10 -3.33 3.41
C GLY A 318 -6.31 -4.20 3.07
N THR A 319 -6.32 -4.89 1.93
CA THR A 319 -7.41 -5.82 1.57
C THR A 319 -7.56 -6.96 2.60
N LEU A 320 -6.46 -7.47 3.15
CA LEU A 320 -6.50 -8.47 4.22
C LEU A 320 -6.93 -7.89 5.58
N ALA A 321 -6.58 -6.63 5.88
CA ALA A 321 -7.03 -5.94 7.09
C ALA A 321 -8.53 -5.62 7.06
N VAL A 322 -9.07 -5.19 5.90
CA VAL A 322 -10.52 -5.07 5.66
C VAL A 322 -11.23 -6.40 5.88
N LEU A 323 -10.69 -7.50 5.34
CA LEU A 323 -11.24 -8.84 5.55
C LEU A 323 -11.29 -9.24 7.03
N VAL A 324 -10.23 -8.93 7.80
CA VAL A 324 -10.20 -9.17 9.26
C VAL A 324 -11.16 -8.23 10.00
N GLY A 325 -11.35 -7.01 9.50
CA GLY A 325 -12.31 -6.03 10.00
C GLY A 325 -13.72 -6.58 10.12
N TYR A 326 -14.21 -7.26 9.08
CA TYR A 326 -15.52 -7.94 9.10
C TYR A 326 -15.72 -8.95 10.25
N PHE A 327 -14.64 -9.47 10.86
CA PHE A 327 -14.72 -10.38 12.02
C PHE A 327 -14.40 -9.70 13.36
N THR A 328 -13.87 -8.47 13.35
CA THR A 328 -13.28 -7.82 14.55
C THR A 328 -13.85 -6.45 14.90
N GLY A 329 -14.54 -5.78 13.97
CA GLY A 329 -15.25 -4.51 14.19
C GLY A 329 -14.88 -3.42 13.18
N GLU A 330 -15.81 -2.48 12.96
CA GLU A 330 -15.72 -1.47 11.89
C GLU A 330 -14.44 -0.61 11.95
N TRP A 331 -13.90 -0.32 13.14
CA TRP A 331 -12.66 0.44 13.28
C TRP A 331 -11.42 -0.28 12.70
N VAL A 332 -11.42 -1.62 12.69
CA VAL A 332 -10.37 -2.41 12.04
C VAL A 332 -10.58 -2.45 10.52
N GLU A 333 -11.83 -2.48 10.06
CA GLU A 333 -12.15 -2.32 8.64
C GLU A 333 -11.72 -0.94 8.12
N PHE A 334 -12.04 0.14 8.84
CA PHE A 334 -11.60 1.50 8.50
C PHE A 334 -10.07 1.63 8.49
N ALA A 335 -9.36 1.10 9.49
CA ALA A 335 -7.91 1.07 9.48
C ALA A 335 -7.35 0.31 8.27
N GLY A 336 -7.97 -0.82 7.89
CA GLY A 336 -7.65 -1.55 6.67
C GLY A 336 -7.92 -0.73 5.39
N ALA A 337 -9.03 0.01 5.33
CA ALA A 337 -9.39 0.87 4.21
C ALA A 337 -8.42 2.05 4.05
N VAL A 338 -7.90 2.61 5.15
CA VAL A 338 -6.82 3.62 5.14
C VAL A 338 -5.52 3.05 4.58
N VAL A 339 -5.08 1.88 5.04
CA VAL A 339 -3.87 1.20 4.52
C VAL A 339 -4.03 0.85 3.03
N LEU A 340 -5.19 0.32 2.64
CA LEU A 340 -5.52 0.01 1.24
C LEU A 340 -5.48 1.28 0.39
N THR A 341 -6.13 2.36 0.83
CA THR A 341 -6.18 3.63 0.09
C THR A 341 -4.80 4.24 -0.10
N ALA A 342 -3.95 4.25 0.92
CA ALA A 342 -2.56 4.72 0.79
C ALA A 342 -1.79 3.90 -0.26
N GLY A 343 -1.97 2.57 -0.26
CA GLY A 343 -1.43 1.68 -1.30
C GLY A 343 -1.97 1.99 -2.69
N MET A 344 -3.27 2.20 -2.82
CA MET A 344 -3.92 2.47 -4.11
C MET A 344 -3.60 3.87 -4.67
N TRP A 345 -3.45 4.90 -3.83
CA TRP A 345 -2.94 6.20 -4.28
C TRP A 345 -1.47 6.10 -4.73
N ALA A 346 -0.64 5.29 -4.08
CA ALA A 346 0.71 4.99 -4.57
C ALA A 346 0.68 4.29 -5.95
N VAL A 347 -0.22 3.31 -6.15
CA VAL A 347 -0.48 2.70 -7.47
C VAL A 347 -0.91 3.75 -8.50
N GLY A 348 -1.84 4.64 -8.14
CA GLY A 348 -2.34 5.70 -9.01
C GLY A 348 -1.24 6.68 -9.45
N LEU A 349 -0.40 7.15 -8.52
CA LEU A 349 0.73 8.04 -8.81
C LEU A 349 1.76 7.39 -9.75
N LEU A 350 2.16 6.15 -9.47
CA LEU A 350 3.09 5.40 -10.33
C LEU A 350 2.50 5.16 -11.73
N THR A 351 1.20 4.82 -11.81
CA THR A 351 0.46 4.62 -13.06
C THR A 351 0.38 5.92 -13.88
N TRP A 352 0.13 7.05 -13.22
CA TRP A 352 0.09 8.38 -13.80
C TRP A 352 1.46 8.85 -14.34
N TRP A 353 2.55 8.54 -13.63
CA TRP A 353 3.92 8.82 -14.12
C TRP A 353 4.29 7.95 -15.32
N GLU A 354 4.01 6.65 -15.27
CA GLU A 354 4.26 5.72 -16.38
C GLU A 354 3.49 6.17 -17.65
N ALA A 355 2.22 6.58 -17.50
CA ALA A 355 1.37 7.06 -18.59
C ALA A 355 1.98 8.20 -19.42
N ARG A 356 2.74 9.11 -18.80
CA ARG A 356 3.34 10.28 -19.48
C ARG A 356 4.32 9.88 -20.59
N SER A 357 4.91 8.68 -20.50
CA SER A 357 5.91 8.16 -21.45
C SER A 357 5.33 7.34 -22.61
N ARG A 358 4.00 7.11 -22.65
CA ARG A 358 3.36 6.15 -23.56
C ARG A 358 2.61 6.80 -24.72
N ASP A 359 2.26 5.98 -25.71
CA ASP A 359 1.44 6.36 -26.86
C ASP A 359 0.06 6.91 -26.44
N ARG A 360 -0.63 7.60 -27.35
CA ARG A 360 -1.92 8.24 -27.04
C ARG A 360 -2.96 7.29 -26.47
N VAL A 361 -3.04 6.04 -26.93
CA VAL A 361 -4.07 5.09 -26.50
C VAL A 361 -3.73 4.53 -25.12
N THR A 362 -2.52 4.01 -24.92
CA THR A 362 -2.12 3.47 -23.61
C THR A 362 -2.09 4.58 -22.54
N ARG A 363 -1.65 5.79 -22.90
CA ARG A 363 -1.67 6.94 -22.00
C ARG A 363 -3.09 7.27 -21.53
N VAL A 364 -4.09 7.31 -22.42
CA VAL A 364 -5.49 7.56 -22.03
C VAL A 364 -6.00 6.46 -21.09
N LEU A 365 -5.73 5.18 -21.41
CA LEU A 365 -6.14 4.06 -20.55
C LEU A 365 -5.52 4.13 -19.15
N LEU A 366 -4.22 4.44 -19.04
CA LEU A 366 -3.53 4.58 -17.76
C LEU A 366 -4.00 5.81 -16.96
N LEU A 367 -4.26 6.95 -17.62
CA LEU A 367 -4.75 8.16 -16.95
C LEU A 367 -6.19 7.97 -16.45
N VAL A 368 -7.08 7.34 -17.23
CA VAL A 368 -8.44 6.99 -16.78
C VAL A 368 -8.36 6.04 -15.57
N SER A 369 -7.49 5.01 -15.65
CA SER A 369 -7.29 4.06 -14.56
C SER A 369 -6.82 4.75 -13.26
N ALA A 370 -5.84 5.65 -13.34
CA ALA A 370 -5.31 6.39 -12.20
C ALA A 370 -6.31 7.41 -11.60
N VAL A 371 -7.03 8.16 -12.44
CA VAL A 371 -7.98 9.20 -11.98
C VAL A 371 -9.22 8.57 -11.35
N VAL A 372 -9.80 7.54 -11.99
CA VAL A 372 -10.96 6.85 -11.41
C VAL A 372 -10.57 6.17 -10.11
N LEU A 373 -9.39 5.54 -10.03
CA LEU A 373 -8.89 4.96 -8.78
C LEU A 373 -8.76 5.99 -7.66
N ALA A 374 -8.14 7.15 -7.94
CA ALA A 374 -7.98 8.19 -6.92
C ALA A 374 -9.32 8.63 -6.33
N GLY A 375 -10.34 8.83 -7.19
CA GLY A 375 -11.69 9.18 -6.78
C GLY A 375 -12.43 8.06 -6.03
N THR A 376 -12.41 6.82 -6.53
CA THR A 376 -13.12 5.71 -5.87
C THR A 376 -12.55 5.34 -4.51
N MET A 377 -11.26 5.61 -4.26
CA MET A 377 -10.66 5.45 -2.93
C MET A 377 -11.10 6.53 -1.93
N VAL A 378 -11.35 7.78 -2.37
CA VAL A 378 -11.98 8.80 -1.51
C VAL A 378 -13.37 8.33 -1.06
N LEU A 379 -14.15 7.75 -1.98
CA LEU A 379 -15.47 7.19 -1.67
C LEU A 379 -15.39 6.03 -0.68
N ALA A 380 -14.37 5.16 -0.81
CA ALA A 380 -14.13 4.07 0.12
C ALA A 380 -13.81 4.57 1.53
N LEU A 381 -12.96 5.60 1.66
CA LEU A 381 -12.66 6.22 2.95
C LEU A 381 -13.87 6.91 3.56
N SER A 382 -14.65 7.67 2.78
CA SER A 382 -15.85 8.35 3.31
C SER A 382 -16.92 7.36 3.78
N TRP A 383 -17.04 6.21 3.11
CA TRP A 383 -17.96 5.15 3.51
C TRP A 383 -17.47 4.45 4.79
N ALA A 384 -16.24 3.94 4.80
CA ALA A 384 -15.70 3.19 5.94
C ALA A 384 -15.51 4.04 7.21
N LEU A 385 -15.23 5.35 7.06
CA LEU A 385 -15.20 6.28 8.20
C LEU A 385 -16.62 6.50 8.75
N GLY A 386 -17.62 6.68 7.89
CA GLY A 386 -18.99 6.93 8.32
C GLY A 386 -19.62 5.72 9.01
N GLU A 387 -19.42 4.51 8.46
CA GLU A 387 -19.82 3.25 9.09
C GLU A 387 -19.22 3.12 10.50
N ALA A 388 -17.90 3.26 10.65
CA ALA A 388 -17.22 3.12 11.94
C ALA A 388 -17.51 4.25 12.97
N SER A 389 -18.03 5.39 12.54
CA SER A 389 -18.29 6.57 13.41
C SER A 389 -19.76 6.94 13.56
N GLY A 390 -20.67 6.29 12.83
CA GLY A 390 -22.09 6.67 12.75
C GLY A 390 -22.38 7.98 12.01
N ILE A 391 -21.38 8.57 11.34
CA ILE A 391 -21.54 9.79 10.54
C ILE A 391 -22.19 9.44 9.18
N PRO A 392 -23.21 10.20 8.70
CA PRO A 392 -23.91 9.89 7.45
C PRO A 392 -22.98 9.63 6.26
N HIS A 393 -23.16 8.47 5.63
CA HIS A 393 -22.33 7.92 4.56
C HIS A 393 -23.18 7.49 3.34
N PRO A 394 -22.58 7.26 2.16
CA PRO A 394 -23.33 6.81 1.00
C PRO A 394 -23.98 5.44 1.22
N SER A 395 -25.16 5.23 0.64
CA SER A 395 -25.81 3.91 0.69
C SER A 395 -25.02 2.86 -0.08
N LEU A 396 -25.25 1.59 0.26
CA LEU A 396 -24.57 0.45 -0.36
C LEU A 396 -24.83 0.38 -1.86
N ASP A 397 -26.07 0.61 -2.32
CA ASP A 397 -26.42 0.73 -3.74
C ASP A 397 -25.61 1.82 -4.45
N TRP A 398 -25.44 2.98 -3.80
CA TRP A 398 -24.66 4.09 -4.35
C TRP A 398 -23.18 3.73 -4.45
N MET A 399 -22.64 3.03 -3.46
CA MET A 399 -21.27 2.49 -3.50
C MET A 399 -21.08 1.44 -4.60
N VAL A 400 -22.05 0.55 -4.83
CA VAL A 400 -22.02 -0.39 -5.95
C VAL A 400 -22.04 0.36 -7.29
N ALA A 401 -22.92 1.35 -7.44
CA ALA A 401 -23.10 2.13 -8.66
C ALA A 401 -21.90 3.03 -9.01
N THR A 402 -21.15 3.53 -8.02
CA THR A 402 -20.04 4.48 -8.24
C THR A 402 -18.67 3.86 -7.98
N HIS A 403 -18.37 3.46 -6.75
CA HIS A 403 -17.12 2.80 -6.38
C HIS A 403 -16.98 1.43 -7.07
N GLY A 404 -18.05 0.63 -7.11
CA GLY A 404 -18.05 -0.69 -7.75
C GLY A 404 -17.85 -0.63 -9.26
N ILE A 405 -18.76 0.03 -9.99
CA ILE A 405 -18.66 0.19 -11.45
C ILE A 405 -17.39 0.98 -11.85
N GLY A 406 -17.04 2.02 -11.10
CA GLY A 406 -15.83 2.82 -11.32
C GLY A 406 -14.55 1.99 -11.19
N ASN A 407 -14.43 1.17 -10.14
CA ASN A 407 -13.28 0.28 -10.00
C ASN A 407 -13.27 -0.84 -11.06
N ALA A 408 -14.44 -1.33 -11.48
CA ALA A 408 -14.53 -2.39 -12.48
C ALA A 408 -14.12 -1.92 -13.88
N LEU A 409 -14.72 -0.84 -14.37
CA LEU A 409 -14.55 -0.35 -15.74
C LEU A 409 -13.43 0.69 -15.86
N GLY A 410 -13.37 1.66 -14.95
CA GLY A 410 -12.40 2.75 -15.00
C GLY A 410 -11.02 2.32 -14.52
N PHE A 411 -10.90 1.85 -13.28
CA PHE A 411 -9.60 1.39 -12.75
C PHE A 411 -9.14 0.08 -13.42
N ALA A 412 -9.84 -1.03 -13.15
CA ALA A 412 -9.34 -2.36 -13.45
C ALA A 412 -9.31 -2.66 -14.96
N LEU A 413 -10.40 -2.45 -15.70
CA LEU A 413 -10.44 -2.77 -17.12
C LEU A 413 -9.47 -1.91 -17.94
N CYS A 414 -9.48 -0.58 -17.78
CA CYS A 414 -8.52 0.27 -18.50
C CYS A 414 -7.07 -0.01 -18.09
N GLY A 415 -6.79 -0.28 -16.81
CA GLY A 415 -5.46 -0.66 -16.33
C GLY A 415 -4.96 -1.97 -16.97
N MET A 416 -5.77 -3.03 -16.92
CA MET A 416 -5.44 -4.33 -17.53
C MET A 416 -5.24 -4.22 -19.04
N LEU A 417 -6.08 -3.44 -19.75
CA LEU A 417 -5.94 -3.20 -21.19
C LEU A 417 -4.68 -2.40 -21.54
N ALA A 418 -4.30 -1.41 -20.72
CA ALA A 418 -3.04 -0.70 -20.90
C ALA A 418 -1.83 -1.64 -20.77
N TRP A 419 -1.76 -2.44 -19.69
CA TRP A 419 -0.71 -3.44 -19.52
C TRP A 419 -0.70 -4.48 -20.64
N ALA A 420 -1.87 -4.85 -21.19
CA ALA A 420 -1.99 -5.76 -22.33
C ALA A 420 -1.47 -5.16 -23.65
N ARG A 421 -1.52 -3.84 -23.82
CA ARG A 421 -0.84 -3.14 -24.92
C ARG A 421 0.67 -3.10 -24.70
N LEU A 422 1.11 -2.68 -23.52
CA LEU A 422 2.54 -2.57 -23.19
C LEU A 422 3.33 -3.88 -23.32
N ARG A 423 2.68 -5.04 -23.14
CA ARG A 423 3.29 -6.37 -23.38
C ARG A 423 3.38 -6.76 -24.87
N ARG A 424 2.60 -6.15 -25.75
CA ARG A 424 2.65 -6.36 -27.22
C ARG A 424 3.61 -5.40 -27.91
N GLU A 425 3.91 -4.27 -27.26
CA GLU A 425 4.85 -3.23 -27.69
C GLU A 425 6.28 -3.48 -27.18
N ALA A 426 6.49 -4.57 -26.43
CA ALA A 426 7.82 -5.04 -26.03
C ALA A 426 8.47 -5.84 -27.20
N PRO A 427 9.71 -5.51 -27.60
CA PRO A 427 10.42 -6.19 -28.69
C PRO A 427 11.03 -7.55 -28.28
#